data_AF-A0A5D6XSF9-F1
#
_entry.id   AF-A0A5D6XSF9-F1
#
_cell.length_a   1.000
_cell.length_b   1.000
_cell.length_c   1.000
_cell.angle_alpha   90.00
_cell.angle_beta   90.00
_cell.angle_gamma   90.00
#
_symmetry.space_group_name_H-M   'P 1'
#
loop_
_entity.id
_entity.type
_entity.pdbx_description
1 polymer ?
#
loop_
_entity_poly.entity_id
_entity_poly.type
_entity_poly.pdbx_seq_one_letter_code
_entity_poly.pdbx_strand_id
1 'polypeptide(L)'
;MELPTPSQLYEDALATSKLADERLESWIRAEYDGSLCGFTSLCEAEDYPDPQHRRFVKLPSVLAAFIKQLADTIQSSTDKLRAALAWHHSMPEMLARGHPHDRWLVELHKNGRKVPRGNPAWSAIMLQVLVCPSKAKK
;
A
#
# COMPACT_ATOMS: atom_id res chain seq x y z
N MET A 1 1.20 -32.15 2.83
CA MET A 1 2.57 -31.67 2.61
C MET A 1 2.87 -30.69 3.72
N GLU A 2 3.67 -31.12 4.70
CA GLU A 2 4.23 -30.19 5.68
C GLU A 2 5.30 -29.35 4.99
N LEU A 3 5.26 -28.04 5.19
CA LEU A 3 6.29 -27.15 4.67
C LEU A 3 7.60 -27.45 5.43
N PRO A 4 8.75 -27.55 4.74
CA PRO A 4 10.03 -27.77 5.41
C PRO A 4 10.28 -26.63 6.40
N THR A 5 10.81 -26.98 7.57
CA THR A 5 11.24 -26.01 8.58
C THR A 5 12.08 -24.93 7.90
N PRO A 6 11.73 -23.64 8.07
CA PRO A 6 12.45 -22.57 7.38
C PRO A 6 13.94 -22.67 7.70
N SER A 7 14.79 -22.67 6.66
CA SER A 7 16.23 -22.70 6.84
C SER A 7 16.69 -21.48 7.65
N GLN A 8 17.78 -21.59 8.41
CA GLN A 8 18.36 -20.44 9.13
C GLN A 8 18.54 -19.20 8.23
N LEU A 9 18.96 -19.40 6.98
CA LEU A 9 19.12 -18.34 5.99
C LEU A 9 17.81 -17.59 5.68
N TYR A 10 16.66 -18.26 5.74
CA TYR A 10 15.35 -17.65 5.53
C TYR A 10 14.97 -16.76 6.71
N GLU A 11 15.21 -17.23 7.94
CA GLU A 11 15.00 -16.43 9.15
C GLU A 11 15.94 -15.21 9.18
N ASP A 12 17.21 -15.40 8.82
CA ASP A 12 18.18 -14.30 8.73
C ASP A 12 17.80 -13.27 7.66
N ALA A 13 17.26 -13.72 6.52
CA ALA A 13 16.75 -12.85 5.46
C ALA A 13 15.53 -12.04 5.93
N LEU A 14 14.61 -12.66 6.68
CA LEU A 14 13.48 -11.97 7.30
C LEU A 14 13.96 -10.94 8.34
N ALA A 15 14.90 -11.30 9.20
CA ALA A 15 15.48 -10.40 10.20
C ALA A 15 16.21 -9.21 9.55
N THR A 16 16.96 -9.46 8.47
CA THR A 16 17.64 -8.40 7.70
C THR A 16 16.64 -7.46 7.03
N SER A 17 15.53 -7.98 6.50
CA SER A 17 14.47 -7.15 5.95
C SER A 17 13.81 -6.27 7.02
N LYS A 18 13.53 -6.83 8.21
CA LYS A 18 13.00 -6.07 9.35
C LYS A 18 13.96 -4.98 9.83
N LEU A 19 15.26 -5.26 9.85
CA LEU A 19 16.29 -4.25 10.12
C LEU A 19 16.29 -3.13 9.09
N ALA A 20 16.00 -3.42 7.81
CA ALA A 20 15.83 -2.38 6.80
C ALA A 20 14.59 -1.51 7.08
N ASP A 21 13.51 -2.09 7.62
CA ASP A 21 12.32 -1.37 8.06
C ASP A 21 12.59 -0.52 9.33
N GLU A 22 13.54 -0.92 10.18
CA GLU A 22 14.01 -0.15 11.33
C GLU A 22 14.88 1.07 10.97
N ARG A 23 15.33 1.19 9.71
CA ARG A 23 16.08 2.37 9.24
C ARG A 23 15.20 3.61 9.10
N LEU A 24 13.89 3.45 9.09
CA LEU A 24 12.96 4.57 9.21
C LEU A 24 12.94 5.04 10.66
N GLU A 25 13.31 6.31 10.85
CA GLU A 25 13.24 6.98 12.15
C GLU A 25 11.90 6.72 12.82
N SER A 26 11.91 6.47 14.14
CA SER A 26 10.71 6.11 14.92
C SER A 26 9.58 7.11 14.74
N TRP A 27 9.90 8.39 14.63
CA TRP A 27 8.92 9.45 14.40
C TRP A 27 8.28 9.40 13.00
N ILE A 28 9.01 9.00 11.96
CA ILE A 28 8.46 8.84 10.60
C ILE A 28 7.50 7.65 10.56
N ARG A 29 7.83 6.54 11.24
CA ARG A 29 6.91 5.40 11.37
C ARG A 29 5.59 5.80 12.02
N ALA A 30 5.64 6.57 13.11
CA ALA A 30 4.45 7.08 13.77
C ALA A 30 3.61 8.00 12.86
N GLU A 31 4.25 8.85 12.03
CA GLU A 31 3.53 9.65 11.04
C GLU A 31 2.88 8.80 9.94
N TYR A 32 3.55 7.73 9.49
CA TYR A 32 3.02 6.81 8.49
C TYR A 32 1.84 6.01 9.04
N ASP A 33 1.96 5.50 10.27
CA ASP A 33 0.87 4.79 10.96
C ASP A 33 -0.35 5.70 11.13
N GLY A 34 -0.15 6.96 11.50
CA GLY A 34 -1.23 7.95 11.58
C GLY A 34 -1.93 8.19 10.23
N SER A 35 -1.15 8.29 9.16
CA SER A 35 -1.68 8.45 7.79
C SER A 35 -2.47 7.23 7.32
N LEU A 36 -1.97 6.02 7.62
CA LEU A 36 -2.63 4.76 7.31
C LEU A 36 -3.91 4.57 8.12
N CYS A 37 -3.90 4.95 9.40
CA CYS A 37 -5.07 4.90 10.27
C CYS A 37 -6.20 5.78 9.71
N GLY A 38 -5.91 7.02 9.32
CA GLY A 38 -6.89 7.91 8.70
C GLY A 38 -7.48 7.35 7.40
N PHE A 39 -6.65 6.75 6.55
CA PHE A 39 -7.15 6.09 5.32
C PHE A 39 -7.98 4.84 5.61
N THR A 40 -7.64 4.10 6.66
CA THR A 40 -8.37 2.90 7.10
C THR A 40 -9.75 3.28 7.62
N SER A 41 -9.85 4.29 8.47
CA SER A 41 -11.13 4.80 8.96
C SER A 41 -12.05 5.27 7.83
N LEU A 42 -11.49 5.87 6.77
CA LEU A 42 -12.27 6.21 5.58
C LEU A 42 -12.74 4.98 4.81
N CYS A 43 -11.87 3.97 4.65
CA CYS A 43 -12.26 2.73 3.99
C CYS A 43 -13.42 2.06 4.75
N GLU A 44 -13.34 2.00 6.08
CA GLU A 44 -14.39 1.46 6.94
C GLU A 44 -15.70 2.24 6.84
N ALA A 45 -15.64 3.58 6.84
CA ALA A 45 -16.82 4.43 6.70
C ALA A 45 -17.56 4.23 5.36
N GLU A 46 -16.83 3.83 4.32
CA GLU A 46 -17.35 3.58 2.97
C GLU A 46 -17.52 2.08 2.66
N ASP A 47 -17.52 1.22 3.70
CA ASP A 47 -17.74 -0.23 3.59
C ASP A 47 -16.69 -0.99 2.74
N TYR A 48 -15.48 -0.43 2.63
CA TYR A 48 -14.33 -1.09 2.02
C TYR A 48 -13.55 -1.94 3.03
N PRO A 49 -12.90 -3.03 2.59
CA PRO A 49 -12.00 -3.79 3.44
C PRO A 49 -10.83 -2.94 3.93
N ASP A 50 -10.37 -3.22 5.15
CA ASP A 50 -9.15 -2.60 5.69
C ASP A 50 -7.95 -2.88 4.75
N PRO A 51 -7.37 -1.83 4.14
CA PRO A 51 -6.28 -1.95 3.18
C PRO A 51 -4.96 -2.43 3.81
N GLN A 52 -4.79 -2.29 5.13
CA GLN A 52 -3.63 -2.79 5.85
C GLN A 52 -3.59 -4.31 5.89
N HIS A 53 -4.77 -4.94 5.92
CA HIS A 53 -4.91 -6.39 6.05
C HIS A 53 -5.35 -7.06 4.74
N ARG A 54 -6.09 -6.36 3.87
CA ARG A 54 -6.70 -6.97 2.69
C ARG A 54 -6.68 -6.06 1.46
N ARG A 55 -5.98 -6.56 0.43
CA ARG A 55 -6.04 -5.98 -0.93
C ARG A 55 -7.40 -6.24 -1.58
N PHE A 56 -7.96 -5.22 -2.23
CA PHE A 56 -9.14 -5.33 -3.08
C PHE A 56 -8.91 -4.63 -4.43
N VAL A 57 -9.66 -5.04 -5.46
CA VAL A 57 -9.39 -4.63 -6.87
C VAL A 57 -9.40 -3.12 -7.05
N LYS A 58 -10.32 -2.41 -6.38
CA LYS A 58 -10.49 -0.95 -6.50
C LYS A 58 -9.54 -0.14 -5.60
N LEU A 59 -8.70 -0.79 -4.79
CA LEU A 59 -7.87 -0.12 -3.78
C LEU A 59 -7.08 1.09 -4.32
N PRO A 60 -6.38 1.00 -5.47
CA PRO A 60 -5.65 2.16 -5.96
C PRO A 60 -6.55 3.30 -6.44
N SER A 61 -7.77 3.00 -6.91
CA SER A 61 -8.74 4.04 -7.29
C SER A 61 -9.35 4.73 -6.06
N VAL A 62 -9.62 3.98 -4.99
CA VAL A 62 -10.09 4.54 -3.71
C VAL A 62 -9.00 5.44 -3.11
N LEU A 63 -7.75 4.96 -3.11
CA LEU A 63 -6.61 5.76 -2.67
C LEU A 63 -6.46 7.05 -3.47
N ALA A 64 -6.53 6.96 -4.81
CA ALA A 64 -6.46 8.12 -5.70
C ALA A 64 -7.57 9.14 -5.40
N ALA A 65 -8.80 8.68 -5.14
CA ALA A 65 -9.91 9.56 -4.78
C ALA A 65 -9.66 10.27 -3.44
N PHE A 66 -9.14 9.55 -2.44
CA PHE A 66 -8.82 10.14 -1.15
C PHE A 66 -7.67 11.14 -1.22
N ILE A 67 -6.61 10.81 -1.96
CA ILE A 67 -5.51 11.75 -2.21
C ILE A 67 -6.00 13.01 -2.90
N LYS A 68 -6.94 12.91 -3.83
CA LYS A 68 -7.54 14.08 -4.46
C LYS A 68 -8.29 14.95 -3.44
N GLN A 69 -9.04 14.35 -2.52
CA GLN A 69 -9.71 15.09 -1.43
C GLN A 69 -8.70 15.76 -0.48
N LEU A 70 -7.58 15.10 -0.17
CA LEU A 70 -6.51 15.66 0.65
C LEU A 70 -5.76 16.78 -0.07
N ALA A 71 -5.55 16.68 -1.38
CA ALA A 71 -4.85 17.69 -2.19
C ALA A 71 -5.58 19.04 -2.16
N ASP A 72 -6.91 19.03 -2.06
CA ASP A 72 -7.71 20.25 -1.89
C ASP A 72 -7.47 20.93 -0.53
N THR A 73 -6.83 20.23 0.41
CA THR A 73 -6.56 20.71 1.77
C THR A 73 -5.07 21.00 1.99
N ILE A 74 -4.18 20.02 1.81
CA ILE A 74 -2.71 20.12 2.05
C ILE A 74 -1.94 19.14 1.16
N GLN A 75 -1.10 19.64 0.25
CA GLN A 75 -0.30 18.81 -0.67
C GLN A 75 0.71 17.89 0.06
N SER A 76 1.33 18.33 1.16
CA SER A 76 2.28 17.47 1.89
C SER A 76 1.63 16.21 2.47
N SER A 77 0.31 16.23 2.71
CA SER A 77 -0.44 15.08 3.20
C SER A 77 -0.62 13.99 2.14
N THR A 78 -0.63 14.34 0.85
CA THR A 78 -0.80 13.37 -0.25
C THR A 78 0.46 12.55 -0.48
N ASP A 79 1.62 13.21 -0.51
CA ASP A 79 2.91 12.56 -0.65
C ASP A 79 3.21 11.67 0.56
N LYS A 80 2.90 12.15 1.78
CA LYS A 80 3.03 11.35 3.01
C LYS A 80 2.17 10.09 2.97
N LEU A 81 0.88 10.21 2.63
CA LEU A 81 0.00 9.05 2.56
C LEU A 81 0.47 8.04 1.51
N ARG A 82 0.91 8.51 0.33
CA ARG A 82 1.46 7.62 -0.69
C ARG A 82 2.71 6.91 -0.19
N ALA A 83 3.62 7.63 0.47
CA ALA A 83 4.85 7.06 1.01
C ALA A 83 4.55 6.02 2.11
N ALA A 84 3.62 6.32 3.01
CA ALA A 84 3.17 5.41 4.06
C ALA A 84 2.61 4.10 3.48
N LEU A 85 1.74 4.18 2.48
CA LEU A 85 1.21 2.99 1.79
C LEU A 85 2.27 2.24 0.98
N ALA A 86 3.16 2.98 0.32
CA ALA A 86 4.26 2.36 -0.41
C ALA A 86 5.14 1.54 0.53
N TRP A 87 5.50 2.12 1.69
CA TRP A 87 6.28 1.45 2.73
C TRP A 87 5.54 0.24 3.32
N HIS A 88 4.29 0.41 3.78
CA HIS A 88 3.48 -0.67 4.35
C HIS A 88 3.37 -1.89 3.41
N HIS A 89 3.09 -1.65 2.13
CA HIS A 89 2.97 -2.73 1.14
C HIS A 89 4.32 -3.32 0.69
N SER A 90 5.44 -2.77 1.16
CA SER A 90 6.80 -3.30 0.96
C SER A 90 7.26 -4.18 2.13
N MET A 91 6.54 -4.19 3.26
CA MET A 91 6.87 -5.03 4.41
C MET A 91 6.80 -6.53 4.07
N PRO A 92 7.64 -7.38 4.69
CA PRO A 92 7.66 -8.83 4.45
C PRO A 92 6.29 -9.48 4.53
N GLU A 93 5.47 -9.09 5.51
CA GLU A 93 4.11 -9.60 5.74
C GLU A 93 3.21 -9.31 4.54
N MET A 94 3.36 -8.13 3.95
CA MET A 94 2.58 -7.69 2.79
C MET A 94 3.13 -8.24 1.47
N LEU A 95 4.41 -8.57 1.40
CA LEU A 95 5.05 -9.22 0.25
C LEU A 95 4.83 -10.74 0.22
N ALA A 96 4.37 -11.32 1.32
CA ALA A 96 4.05 -12.74 1.45
C ALA A 96 3.24 -13.25 0.25
N ARG A 97 3.46 -14.52 -0.14
CA ARG A 97 2.83 -15.15 -1.32
C ARG A 97 3.25 -14.55 -2.68
N GLY A 98 4.34 -13.79 -2.73
CA GLY A 98 4.94 -13.30 -3.98
C GLY A 98 4.21 -12.09 -4.54
N HIS A 99 3.85 -11.13 -3.69
CA HIS A 99 3.36 -9.84 -4.15
C HIS A 99 4.55 -8.99 -4.65
N PRO A 100 4.46 -8.37 -5.85
CA PRO A 100 5.51 -7.45 -6.30
C PRO A 100 5.47 -6.15 -5.49
N HIS A 101 6.62 -5.61 -5.10
CA HIS A 101 6.69 -4.38 -4.32
C HIS A 101 6.57 -3.11 -5.19
N ASP A 102 6.86 -3.22 -6.49
CA ASP A 102 7.11 -2.11 -7.43
C ASP A 102 5.93 -1.81 -8.38
N ARG A 103 4.88 -2.62 -8.35
CA ARG A 103 3.71 -2.45 -9.23
C ARG A 103 2.42 -2.96 -8.60
N TRP A 104 1.31 -2.46 -9.12
CA TRP A 104 -0.03 -3.00 -8.85
C TRP A 104 -0.52 -3.83 -10.04
N LEU A 105 -1.07 -5.00 -9.77
CA LEU A 105 -1.66 -5.85 -10.80
C LEU A 105 -2.89 -6.60 -10.30
N VAL A 106 -3.77 -6.95 -11.24
CA VAL A 106 -4.99 -7.71 -10.98
C VAL A 106 -4.93 -8.98 -11.81
N GLU A 107 -4.65 -10.10 -11.16
CA GLU A 107 -4.60 -11.41 -11.81
C GLU A 107 -6.00 -11.97 -11.98
N LEU A 108 -6.26 -12.59 -13.12
CA LEU A 108 -7.46 -13.38 -13.33
C LEU A 108 -7.15 -14.84 -13.04
N HIS A 109 -7.70 -15.36 -11.95
CA HIS A 109 -7.58 -16.78 -11.64
C HIS A 109 -8.45 -17.63 -12.58
N LYS A 110 -8.12 -18.92 -12.71
CA LYS A 110 -8.84 -19.88 -13.57
C LYS A 110 -10.35 -19.99 -13.31
N ASN A 111 -10.80 -19.61 -12.12
CA ASN A 111 -12.22 -19.56 -11.73
C ASN A 111 -12.90 -18.21 -12.03
N GLY A 112 -12.25 -17.32 -12.80
CA GLY A 112 -12.75 -15.98 -13.12
C GLY A 112 -12.60 -14.95 -11.99
N ARG A 113 -12.07 -15.34 -10.82
CA ARG A 113 -11.86 -14.42 -9.71
C ARG A 113 -10.69 -13.48 -10.00
N LYS A 114 -10.91 -12.19 -9.79
CA LYS A 114 -9.85 -11.17 -9.81
C LYS A 114 -9.12 -11.16 -8.47
N VAL A 115 -7.80 -11.35 -8.51
CA VAL A 115 -6.93 -11.35 -7.33
C VAL A 115 -5.98 -10.15 -7.42
N PRO A 116 -6.16 -9.12 -6.58
CA PRO A 116 -5.26 -7.98 -6.56
C PRO A 116 -3.92 -8.37 -5.94
N ARG A 117 -2.82 -7.91 -6.54
CA ARG A 117 -1.47 -8.10 -6.03
C ARG A 117 -0.63 -6.84 -6.14
N GLY A 118 0.32 -6.76 -5.22
CA GLY A 118 1.40 -5.80 -5.23
C GLY A 118 1.07 -4.54 -4.46
N ASN A 119 1.65 -3.42 -4.88
CA ASN A 119 1.64 -2.17 -4.12
C ASN A 119 0.73 -1.13 -4.80
N PRO A 120 -0.38 -0.71 -4.16
CA PRO A 120 -1.35 0.20 -4.75
C PRO A 120 -0.78 1.60 -5.00
N ALA A 121 0.23 2.02 -4.22
CA ALA A 121 0.91 3.31 -4.39
C ALA A 121 1.69 3.43 -5.71
N TRP A 122 1.99 2.29 -6.34
CA TRP A 122 2.69 2.18 -7.63
C TRP A 122 1.76 1.80 -8.79
N SER A 123 0.45 1.96 -8.62
CA SER A 123 -0.52 1.77 -9.71
C SER A 123 -0.44 2.90 -10.74
N ALA A 124 -0.82 2.61 -11.99
CA ALA A 124 -0.85 3.60 -13.07
C ALA A 124 -1.76 4.80 -12.74
N ILE A 125 -2.91 4.56 -12.10
CA ILE A 125 -3.84 5.63 -11.70
C ILE A 125 -3.21 6.56 -10.67
N MET A 126 -2.43 6.02 -9.73
CA MET A 126 -1.71 6.81 -8.72
C MET A 126 -0.66 7.70 -9.35
N LEU A 127 0.14 7.14 -10.27
CA LEU A 127 1.14 7.92 -11.00
C LEU A 127 0.49 9.07 -11.80
N GLN A 128 -0.67 8.83 -12.41
CA GLN A 128 -1.41 9.86 -13.14
C GLN A 128 -1.97 10.96 -12.23
N VAL A 129 -2.53 10.61 -11.08
CA VAL A 129 -3.13 11.58 -10.13
C VAL A 129 -2.09 12.51 -9.52
N LEU A 130 -0.87 12.00 -9.28
CA LEU A 130 0.22 12.81 -8.73
C LEU A 130 0.88 13.70 -9.79
N VAL A 131 0.93 13.23 -11.04
CA VAL A 131 1.51 13.99 -12.17
C VAL A 131 0.54 15.03 -12.73
N CYS A 132 -0.77 14.84 -12.58
CA CYS A 132 -1.79 15.82 -12.97
C CYS A 132 -2.44 16.48 -11.73
N PRO A 133 -1.82 17.51 -11.14
CA PRO A 133 -2.57 18.43 -10.30
C PRO A 133 -3.69 19.02 -11.16
N SER A 134 -4.90 18.95 -10.63
CA SER A 134 -6.17 19.28 -11.28
C SER A 134 -6.10 20.54 -12.17
N LYS A 135 -6.25 20.37 -13.48
CA LYS A 135 -6.77 21.45 -14.34
C LYS A 135 -8.27 21.59 -14.09
N ALA A 136 -8.66 22.03 -12.90
CA ALA A 136 -10.05 22.31 -12.56
C ALA A 136 -10.20 23.80 -12.22
N LYS A 137 -10.21 24.64 -13.26
CA LYS A 137 -10.92 25.92 -13.25
C LYS A 137 -11.59 26.10 -14.61
N LYS A 138 -12.90 26.04 -14.63
CA LYS A 138 -13.76 26.70 -15.62
C LYS A 138 -14.84 27.42 -14.84
#